data_AF-A0AAT9J0H1-F1
#
_entry.id   AF-A0AAT9J0H1-F1
#
_cell.length_a   1.000
_cell.length_b   1.000
_cell.length_c   1.000
_cell.angle_alpha   90.00
_cell.angle_beta   90.00
_cell.angle_gamma   90.00
#
_symmetry.space_group_name_H-M   'P 1'
#
loop_
_entity.id
_entity.type
_entity.pdbx_description
1 polymer ?
#
loop_
_entity_poly.entity_id
_entity_poly.type
_entity_poly.pdbx_seq_one_letter_code
_entity_poly.pdbx_strand_id
1 'polypeptide(L)'
;MSEPDDHTDQKLDLGAKWNATVSYREWQFGLRKWDPENRNGFPEGSDTPSGGIAVAKLSDNEFLVAGLNARITFGAGEANAKKGMLLDRVEEGHYADGKWVMSRVWNGDQTDYGLNFTGEPVLLKVRLATYEQ
;
A
#
# COMPACT_ATOMS: atom_id res chain seq x y z
N MET A 1 -5.20 -1.86 -10.63
CA MET A 1 -4.04 -1.84 -11.54
C MET A 1 -3.33 -3.17 -11.43
N SER A 2 -2.92 -3.72 -12.57
CA SER A 2 -2.09 -4.92 -12.64
C SER A 2 -0.63 -4.53 -12.84
N GLU A 3 0.26 -5.38 -12.36
CA GLU A 3 1.70 -5.28 -12.58
C GLU A 3 2.04 -5.19 -14.08
N PRO A 4 2.82 -4.19 -14.51
CA PRO A 4 3.36 -4.11 -15.87
C PRO A 4 4.40 -5.20 -16.17
N ASP A 5 4.58 -5.53 -17.44
CA ASP A 5 5.57 -6.54 -17.89
C ASP A 5 7.02 -6.20 -17.51
N ASP A 6 7.33 -4.91 -17.33
CA ASP A 6 8.66 -4.42 -16.93
C ASP A 6 8.77 -4.14 -15.42
N HIS A 7 7.75 -4.52 -14.64
CA HIS A 7 7.66 -4.31 -13.19
C HIS A 7 7.74 -2.85 -12.75
N THR A 8 7.49 -1.89 -13.65
CA THR A 8 7.60 -0.46 -13.31
C THR A 8 6.60 -0.06 -12.23
N ASP A 9 7.08 0.79 -11.32
CA ASP A 9 6.24 1.37 -10.26
C ASP A 9 5.12 2.21 -10.89
N GLN A 10 3.91 2.10 -10.34
CA GLN A 10 2.74 2.81 -10.83
C GLN A 10 2.25 3.82 -9.81
N LYS A 11 1.92 5.04 -10.28
CA LYS A 11 1.33 6.08 -9.44
C LYS A 11 -0.19 6.03 -9.50
N LEU A 12 -0.82 6.14 -8.35
CA LEU A 12 -2.26 6.26 -8.15
C LEU A 12 -2.56 7.69 -7.69
N ASP A 13 -3.39 8.38 -8.46
CA ASP A 13 -4.05 9.61 -8.00
C ASP A 13 -5.25 9.22 -7.12
N LEU A 14 -5.22 9.66 -5.86
CA LEU A 14 -6.29 9.42 -4.88
C LEU A 14 -7.06 10.72 -4.57
N GLY A 15 -6.93 11.71 -5.45
CA GLY A 15 -7.45 13.06 -5.34
C GLY A 15 -6.42 14.05 -4.80
N ALA A 16 -6.81 15.32 -4.67
CA ALA A 16 -5.89 16.40 -4.33
C ALA A 16 -5.13 16.23 -2.99
N LYS A 17 -5.67 15.46 -2.04
CA LYS A 17 -5.11 15.27 -0.69
C LYS A 17 -4.07 14.17 -0.61
N TRP A 18 -4.15 13.15 -1.46
CA TRP A 18 -3.40 11.90 -1.29
C TRP A 18 -2.93 11.35 -2.64
N ASN A 19 -1.77 10.74 -2.65
CA ASN A 19 -1.32 9.89 -3.74
C ASN A 19 -0.89 8.53 -3.17
N ALA A 20 -0.68 7.56 -4.05
CA ALA A 20 0.00 6.34 -3.68
C ALA A 20 0.91 5.88 -4.82
N THR A 21 1.95 5.14 -4.47
CA THR A 21 2.78 4.41 -5.43
C THR A 21 2.64 2.93 -5.16
N VAL A 22 2.40 2.16 -6.22
CA VAL A 22 2.44 0.70 -6.20
C VAL A 22 3.77 0.26 -6.79
N SER A 23 4.53 -0.49 -6.02
CA SER A 23 5.80 -1.09 -6.42
C SER A 23 5.70 -2.61 -6.33
N TYR A 24 6.41 -3.28 -7.23
CA TYR A 24 6.39 -4.73 -7.35
C TYR A 24 7.74 -5.34 -7.00
N ARG A 25 7.77 -6.67 -6.77
CA ARG A 25 8.99 -7.41 -6.41
C ARG A 25 9.71 -6.87 -5.17
N GLU A 26 8.95 -6.33 -4.21
CA GLU A 26 9.48 -5.85 -2.93
C GLU A 26 9.48 -6.96 -1.88
N TRP A 27 10.55 -7.04 -1.09
CA TRP A 27 10.52 -7.78 0.17
C TRP A 27 9.52 -7.15 1.14
N GLN A 28 9.00 -7.90 2.11
CA GLN A 28 8.06 -7.33 3.10
C GLN A 28 8.72 -6.34 4.07
N PHE A 29 10.06 -6.35 4.16
CA PHE A 29 10.84 -5.50 5.06
C PHE A 29 11.90 -4.74 4.28
N GLY A 30 12.14 -3.48 4.68
CA GLY A 30 13.12 -2.61 4.04
C GLY A 30 12.57 -1.86 2.84
N LEU A 31 13.29 -0.81 2.44
CA LEU A 31 12.99 0.01 1.27
C LEU A 31 14.00 -0.28 0.17
N ARG A 32 13.57 -0.43 -1.09
CA ARG A 32 14.46 -0.58 -2.26
C ARG A 32 15.64 0.40 -2.28
N LYS A 33 15.40 1.64 -1.87
CA LYS A 33 16.44 2.70 -1.80
C LYS A 33 17.59 2.41 -0.81
N TRP A 34 17.40 1.48 0.13
CA TRP A 34 18.43 1.04 1.07
C TRP A 34 19.33 -0.06 0.49
N ASP A 35 18.92 -0.70 -0.60
CA ASP A 35 19.70 -1.69 -1.34
C ASP A 35 19.79 -1.29 -2.82
N PRO A 36 20.47 -0.17 -3.14
CA PRO A 36 20.51 0.36 -4.50
C PRO A 36 21.21 -0.55 -5.51
N GLU A 37 22.03 -1.49 -5.05
CA GLU A 37 22.73 -2.48 -5.87
C GLU A 37 21.98 -3.82 -5.95
N ASN A 38 20.80 -3.93 -5.32
CA ASN A 38 19.97 -5.14 -5.26
C ASN A 38 20.75 -6.39 -4.78
N ARG A 39 21.58 -6.23 -3.75
CA ARG A 39 22.39 -7.33 -3.19
C ARG A 39 21.54 -8.42 -2.56
N ASN A 40 20.34 -8.09 -2.10
CA ASN A 40 19.38 -9.05 -1.54
C ASN A 40 18.53 -9.76 -2.61
N GLY A 41 18.66 -9.37 -3.89
CA GLY A 41 17.85 -9.91 -4.96
C GLY A 41 16.35 -9.61 -4.81
N PHE A 42 15.53 -10.38 -5.50
CA PHE A 42 14.08 -10.24 -5.50
C PHE A 42 13.40 -11.40 -4.77
N PRO A 43 12.16 -11.21 -4.27
CA PRO A 43 11.36 -12.31 -3.74
C PRO A 43 11.27 -13.47 -4.74
N GLU A 44 11.36 -14.70 -4.23
CA GLU A 44 11.26 -15.91 -5.05
C GLU A 44 9.93 -15.95 -5.81
N GLY A 45 9.97 -16.39 -7.08
CA GLY A 45 8.78 -16.46 -7.93
C GLY A 45 8.28 -15.13 -8.50
N SER A 46 9.01 -14.02 -8.28
CA SER A 46 8.63 -12.69 -8.77
C SER A 46 9.11 -12.35 -10.19
N ASP A 47 9.71 -13.31 -10.91
CA ASP A 47 10.25 -13.07 -12.26
C ASP A 47 9.17 -12.90 -13.33
N THR A 48 7.98 -13.44 -13.09
CA THR A 48 6.82 -13.21 -13.96
C THR A 48 5.85 -12.26 -13.27
N PRO A 49 5.34 -11.22 -13.95
CA PRO A 49 4.32 -10.34 -13.42
C PRO A 49 3.13 -11.13 -12.86
N SER A 50 2.83 -10.93 -11.58
CA SER A 50 1.74 -11.60 -10.86
C SER A 50 1.07 -10.71 -9.81
N GLY A 51 1.52 -9.46 -9.71
CA GLY A 51 1.04 -8.50 -8.74
C GLY A 51 -0.11 -7.63 -9.24
N GLY A 52 -0.80 -7.04 -8.28
CA GLY A 52 -1.83 -6.06 -8.56
C GLY A 52 -2.42 -5.47 -7.29
N ILE A 53 -2.95 -4.26 -7.42
CA ILE A 53 -3.64 -3.54 -6.34
C ILE A 53 -4.97 -2.99 -6.87
N ALA A 54 -6.01 -3.12 -6.05
CA ALA A 54 -7.28 -2.42 -6.21
C ALA A 54 -7.48 -1.48 -5.02
N VAL A 55 -7.82 -0.21 -5.31
CA VAL A 55 -8.12 0.80 -4.28
C VAL A 55 -9.51 1.38 -4.55
N ALA A 56 -10.36 1.39 -3.53
CA ALA A 56 -11.63 2.10 -3.56
C ALA A 56 -11.63 3.21 -2.51
N LYS A 57 -12.00 4.42 -2.90
CA LYS A 57 -12.15 5.56 -1.98
C LYS A 57 -13.48 5.44 -1.24
N LEU A 58 -13.44 5.32 0.08
CA LEU A 58 -14.63 5.27 0.95
C LEU A 58 -15.02 6.66 1.42
N SER A 59 -14.03 7.49 1.73
CA SER A 59 -14.17 8.90 2.08
C SER A 59 -12.91 9.67 1.68
N ASP A 60 -12.81 10.95 2.03
CA ASP A 60 -11.63 11.77 1.73
C ASP A 60 -10.32 11.24 2.30
N ASN A 61 -10.39 10.51 3.41
CA ASN A 61 -9.22 10.01 4.14
C ASN A 61 -9.27 8.49 4.37
N GLU A 62 -10.28 7.80 3.85
CA GLU A 62 -10.44 6.35 4.04
C GLU A 62 -10.52 5.62 2.71
N PHE A 63 -9.77 4.53 2.62
CA PHE A 63 -9.62 3.72 1.42
C PHE A 63 -9.79 2.24 1.77
N LEU A 64 -10.38 1.48 0.87
CA LEU A 64 -10.37 0.03 0.90
C LEU A 64 -9.33 -0.45 -0.12
N VAL A 65 -8.39 -1.29 0.32
CA VAL A 65 -7.27 -1.76 -0.48
C VAL A 65 -7.26 -3.28 -0.48
N ALA A 66 -7.25 -3.87 -1.66
CA ALA A 66 -6.99 -5.29 -1.87
C ALA A 66 -5.77 -5.43 -2.78
N GLY A 67 -4.98 -6.47 -2.57
CA GLY A 67 -3.74 -6.64 -3.30
C GLY A 67 -3.21 -8.06 -3.30
N LEU A 68 -2.29 -8.31 -4.22
CA LEU A 68 -1.51 -9.54 -4.32
C LEU A 68 -0.11 -9.18 -4.85
N ASN A 69 0.94 -9.79 -4.30
CA ASN A 69 2.35 -9.67 -4.75
C ASN A 69 2.79 -8.24 -5.08
N ALA A 70 2.38 -7.27 -4.26
CA ALA A 70 2.60 -5.86 -4.52
C ALA A 70 2.69 -5.08 -3.21
N ARG A 71 3.39 -3.95 -3.24
CA ARG A 71 3.45 -2.99 -2.13
C ARG A 71 2.77 -1.71 -2.56
N ILE A 72 1.86 -1.19 -1.73
CA ILE A 72 1.33 0.17 -1.87
C ILE A 72 1.90 1.08 -0.77
N THR A 73 2.42 2.22 -1.17
CA THR A 73 2.90 3.27 -0.27
C THR A 73 2.07 4.52 -0.49
N PHE A 74 1.37 4.98 0.55
CA PHE A 74 0.62 6.23 0.51
C PHE A 74 1.57 7.43 0.65
N GLY A 75 1.16 8.57 0.12
CA GLY A 75 1.87 9.84 0.16
C GLY A 75 0.92 11.03 0.22
N ALA A 76 1.44 12.17 0.65
CA ALA A 76 0.69 13.42 0.63
C ALA A 76 0.50 13.91 -0.81
N GLY A 77 -0.73 14.25 -1.17
CA GLY A 77 -1.06 14.96 -2.41
C GLY A 77 -0.77 16.45 -2.30
N GLU A 78 -0.99 17.19 -3.39
CA GLU A 78 -0.66 18.62 -3.50
C GLU A 78 -1.31 19.47 -2.39
N ALA A 79 -2.56 19.18 -2.03
CA ALA A 79 -3.28 19.91 -0.98
C ALA A 79 -2.67 19.69 0.43
N ASN A 80 -1.87 18.64 0.60
CA ASN A 80 -1.21 18.28 1.85
C ASN A 80 0.32 18.40 1.78
N ALA A 81 0.88 19.01 0.72
CA ALA A 81 2.33 19.01 0.45
C ALA A 81 3.21 19.61 1.56
N LYS A 82 2.65 20.44 2.45
CA LYS A 82 3.35 21.08 3.58
C LYS A 82 3.08 20.42 4.94
N LYS A 83 2.32 19.31 4.98
CA LYS A 83 1.92 18.65 6.21
C LYS A 83 2.64 17.33 6.39
N GLY A 84 2.88 16.95 7.65
CA GLY A 84 3.21 15.56 7.96
C GLY A 84 2.00 14.67 7.65
N MET A 85 2.25 13.45 7.19
CA MET A 85 1.23 12.43 6.96
C MET A 85 1.54 11.19 7.81
N LEU A 86 0.51 10.51 8.26
CA LEU A 86 0.60 9.18 8.84
C LEU A 86 -0.51 8.26 8.31
N LEU A 87 -0.21 6.95 8.35
CA LEU A 87 -1.22 5.90 8.35
C LEU A 87 -1.87 5.91 9.74
N ASP A 88 -2.96 6.65 9.91
CA ASP A 88 -3.65 6.77 11.20
C ASP A 88 -4.19 5.43 11.69
N ARG A 89 -4.74 4.62 10.77
CA ARG A 89 -5.21 3.28 11.10
C ARG A 89 -5.25 2.37 9.88
N VAL A 90 -4.79 1.13 10.03
CA VAL A 90 -4.89 0.09 9.00
C VAL A 90 -5.55 -1.13 9.61
N GLU A 91 -6.76 -1.45 9.16
CA GLU A 91 -7.52 -2.62 9.61
C GLU A 91 -7.54 -3.68 8.52
N GLU A 92 -7.13 -4.90 8.87
CA GLU A 92 -7.44 -6.08 8.08
C GLU A 92 -8.83 -6.61 8.48
N GLY A 93 -9.63 -7.01 7.50
CA GLY A 93 -10.97 -7.49 7.77
C GLY A 93 -11.68 -8.02 6.53
N HIS A 94 -12.99 -8.18 6.67
CA HIS A 94 -13.87 -8.63 5.60
C HIS A 94 -15.24 -7.96 5.72
N TYR A 95 -16.09 -8.13 4.71
CA TYR A 95 -17.49 -7.72 4.79
C TYR A 95 -18.37 -8.91 5.10
N ALA A 96 -19.22 -8.79 6.12
CA ALA A 96 -20.31 -9.70 6.43
C ALA A 96 -21.62 -8.90 6.44
N ASP A 97 -22.61 -9.33 5.66
CA ASP A 97 -23.90 -8.64 5.51
C ASP A 97 -23.78 -7.14 5.17
N GLY A 98 -22.83 -6.81 4.29
CA GLY A 98 -22.55 -5.42 3.87
C GLY A 98 -21.89 -4.55 4.93
N LYS A 99 -21.52 -5.11 6.10
CA LYS A 99 -20.85 -4.41 7.18
C LYS A 99 -19.40 -4.86 7.29
N TRP A 100 -18.53 -3.91 7.59
CA TRP A 100 -17.12 -4.18 7.83
C TRP A 100 -16.93 -4.91 9.18
N VAL A 101 -16.24 -6.03 9.15
CA VAL A 101 -15.82 -6.81 10.31
C VAL A 101 -14.30 -6.81 10.35
N MET A 102 -13.74 -6.09 11.33
CA MET A 102 -12.29 -6.03 11.55
C MET A 102 -11.80 -7.34 12.17
N SER A 103 -10.74 -7.90 11.59
CA SER A 103 -10.04 -9.08 12.10
C SER A 103 -8.85 -8.69 12.96
N ARG A 104 -7.99 -7.77 12.48
CA ARG A 104 -6.83 -7.24 13.21
C ARG A 104 -6.41 -5.86 12.70
N VAL A 105 -5.53 -5.21 13.45
CA VAL A 105 -4.87 -3.95 13.04
C VAL A 105 -3.45 -4.26 12.56
N TRP A 106 -3.04 -3.66 11.44
CA TRP A 106 -1.64 -3.62 11.01
C TRP A 106 -0.97 -2.38 11.59
N ASN A 107 0.25 -2.53 12.10
CA ASN A 107 1.06 -1.44 12.65
C ASN A 107 2.54 -1.89 12.72
N GLY A 108 3.48 -0.97 12.97
CA GLY A 108 4.91 -1.28 13.03
C GLY A 108 5.43 -1.84 11.70
N ASP A 109 6.14 -2.96 11.74
CA ASP A 109 6.74 -3.60 10.55
C ASP A 109 5.76 -3.81 9.39
N GLN A 110 4.48 -4.08 9.65
CA GLN A 110 3.44 -4.24 8.62
C GLN A 110 3.10 -2.94 7.86
N THR A 111 3.50 -1.79 8.39
CA THR A 111 3.19 -0.46 7.84
C THR A 111 4.42 0.42 7.58
N ASP A 112 5.55 0.15 8.24
CA ASP A 112 6.78 0.96 8.18
C ASP A 112 7.43 0.98 6.79
N TYR A 113 7.14 -0.04 5.98
CA TYR A 113 7.65 -0.20 4.62
C TYR A 113 6.56 -0.14 3.56
N GLY A 114 5.46 0.56 3.85
CA GLY A 114 4.23 0.48 3.06
C GLY A 114 3.42 -0.78 3.38
N LEU A 115 2.28 -0.95 2.70
CA LEU A 115 1.41 -2.11 2.90
C LEU A 115 1.80 -3.18 1.89
N ASN A 116 2.39 -4.26 2.40
CA ASN A 116 2.92 -5.36 1.60
C ASN A 116 1.88 -6.47 1.46
N PHE A 117 1.43 -6.73 0.23
CA PHE A 117 0.54 -7.84 -0.12
C PHE A 117 1.36 -8.97 -0.72
N THR A 118 1.20 -10.16 -0.18
CA THR A 118 1.89 -11.39 -0.61
C THR A 118 0.95 -12.22 -1.49
N GLY A 119 1.11 -13.55 -1.50
CA GLY A 119 0.19 -14.48 -2.16
C GLY A 119 -1.13 -14.71 -1.39
N GLU A 120 -1.24 -14.24 -0.14
CA GLU A 120 -2.44 -14.41 0.67
C GLU A 120 -3.46 -13.30 0.43
N PRO A 121 -4.76 -13.61 0.30
CA PRO A 121 -5.79 -12.60 0.08
C PRO A 121 -6.02 -11.79 1.36
N VAL A 122 -5.73 -10.49 1.28
CA VAL A 122 -5.92 -9.54 2.37
C VAL A 122 -6.75 -8.36 1.88
N LEU A 123 -7.71 -7.92 2.70
CA LEU A 123 -8.48 -6.70 2.50
C LEU A 123 -8.20 -5.73 3.64
N LEU A 124 -7.71 -4.54 3.30
CA LEU A 124 -7.33 -3.51 4.26
C LEU A 124 -8.25 -2.29 4.15
N LYS A 125 -8.80 -1.84 5.27
CA LYS A 125 -9.37 -0.50 5.41
C LYS A 125 -8.30 0.42 5.98
N VAL A 126 -7.87 1.39 5.18
CA VAL A 126 -6.79 2.32 5.47
C VAL A 126 -7.37 3.69 5.74
N ARG A 127 -7.03 4.29 6.88
CA ARG A 127 -7.32 5.68 7.21
C ARG A 127 -6.02 6.49 7.27
N LEU A 128 -6.01 7.60 6.55
CA LEU A 128 -4.90 8.54 6.50
C LEU A 128 -5.21 9.78 7.35
N ALA A 129 -4.18 10.38 7.91
CA ALA A 129 -4.29 11.67 8.59
C ALA A 129 -3.08 12.55 8.30
N THR A 130 -3.25 13.85 8.52
CA THR A 130 -2.17 14.82 8.54
C THR A 130 -1.94 15.34 9.94
N TYR A 131 -0.73 15.79 10.22
CA TYR A 131 -0.40 16.56 11.42
C TYR A 131 0.43 17.78 11.04
N GLU A 132 0.34 18.83 11.86
CA GLU A 132 1.19 20.01 11.74
C GLU A 132 2.58 19.67 12.30
N GLN A 133 3.64 20.11 11.61
CA GLN A 133 5.03 19.94 12.07
C GLN A 133 5.44 21.06 13.03
#